data_AF-A0A954IEM8-F1
#
_entry.id   AF-A0A954IEM8-F1
#
_cell.length_a   1.000
_cell.length_b   1.000
_cell.length_c   1.000
_cell.angle_alpha   90.00
_cell.angle_beta   90.00
_cell.angle_gamma   90.00
#
_symmetry.space_group_name_H-M   'P 1'
#
loop_
_entity.id
_entity.type
_entity.pdbx_description
1 polymer ?
#
loop_
_entity_poly.entity_id
_entity_poly.type
_entity_poly.pdbx_seq_one_letter_code
_entity_poly.pdbx_strand_id
1 'polypeptide(L)'
;MAGIHHLFPPEELENLPTWRFRLHFVVTAAWHYGLLPQAIANLLTAEWKIIEFSQGIENINLNDSGEVLTVAIEVTENRRQRSGAREDYESDVWKVIGNVMSDGLGDIYYEAVDWQE
;
A
#
# COMPACT_ATOMS: atom_id res chain seq x y z
N MET A 1 -19.02 -15.06 -5.69
CA MET A 1 -18.19 -13.98 -6.26
C MET A 1 -16.81 -14.13 -5.67
N ALA A 2 -15.79 -14.18 -6.52
CA ALA A 2 -14.45 -14.62 -6.17
C ALA A 2 -13.78 -13.61 -5.23
N GLY A 3 -13.57 -14.01 -3.97
CA GLY A 3 -12.68 -13.29 -3.06
C GLY A 3 -11.27 -13.40 -3.61
N ILE A 4 -10.62 -12.25 -3.83
CA ILE A 4 -9.23 -12.23 -4.30
C ILE A 4 -8.34 -12.63 -3.12
N HIS A 5 -8.00 -13.93 -3.09
CA HIS A 5 -7.06 -14.53 -2.16
C HIS A 5 -5.66 -14.52 -2.75
N HIS A 6 -4.97 -13.38 -2.74
CA HIS A 6 -3.50 -13.35 -2.74
C HIS A 6 -3.03 -12.17 -1.89
N LEU A 7 -3.09 -12.37 -0.57
CA LEU A 7 -2.34 -11.58 0.39
C LEU A 7 -0.87 -11.89 0.12
N PHE A 8 -0.15 -10.93 -0.48
CA PHE A 8 1.29 -10.97 -0.73
C PHE A 8 1.75 -11.87 -1.92
N PRO A 9 2.71 -11.42 -2.76
CA PRO A 9 3.54 -12.31 -3.58
C PRO A 9 4.89 -12.52 -2.87
N PRO A 10 4.94 -13.20 -1.71
CA PRO A 10 6.18 -13.31 -0.96
C PRO A 10 7.16 -14.25 -1.69
N GLU A 11 6.65 -15.15 -2.51
CA GLU A 11 7.43 -16.16 -3.23
C GLU A 11 8.15 -15.59 -4.47
N GLU A 12 7.66 -14.48 -5.02
CA GLU A 12 8.21 -13.88 -6.25
C GLU A 12 8.86 -12.52 -6.03
N LEU A 13 8.72 -11.92 -4.85
CA LEU A 13 9.24 -10.58 -4.52
C LEU A 13 10.72 -10.42 -4.90
N GLU A 14 11.55 -11.42 -4.57
CA GLU A 14 13.00 -11.42 -4.87
C GLU A 14 13.32 -11.53 -6.36
N ASN A 15 12.39 -12.04 -7.16
CA ASN A 15 12.52 -12.18 -8.61
C ASN A 15 11.96 -10.97 -9.38
N LEU A 16 11.31 -10.03 -8.69
CA LEU A 16 10.78 -8.83 -9.32
C LEU A 16 11.89 -7.81 -9.63
N PRO A 17 11.88 -7.20 -10.83
CA PRO A 17 12.87 -6.19 -11.20
C PRO A 17 12.79 -4.96 -10.28
N THR A 18 11.59 -4.62 -9.80
CA THR A 18 11.34 -3.54 -8.86
C THR A 18 10.39 -3.98 -7.75
N TRP A 19 10.56 -3.42 -6.53
CA TRP A 19 9.60 -3.58 -5.43
C TRP A 19 8.72 -2.35 -5.38
N ARG A 20 7.93 -2.16 -6.44
CA ARG A 20 7.03 -1.02 -6.59
C ARG A 20 5.63 -1.55 -6.78
N PHE A 21 4.72 -1.09 -5.93
CA PHE A 21 3.38 -1.65 -5.84
C PHE A 21 2.35 -0.54 -5.63
N ARG A 22 1.16 -0.76 -6.14
CA ARG A 22 -0.04 -0.02 -5.75
C ARG A 22 -0.91 -0.90 -4.88
N LEU A 23 -1.27 -0.39 -3.72
CA LEU A 23 -2.22 -1.01 -2.81
C LEU A 23 -3.56 -0.33 -3.03
N HIS A 24 -4.54 -1.11 -3.48
CA HIS A 24 -5.89 -0.61 -3.73
C HIS A 24 -6.79 -1.06 -2.59
N PHE A 25 -7.45 -0.10 -1.95
CA PHE A 25 -8.42 -0.32 -0.89
C PHE A 25 -9.79 0.06 -1.42
N VAL A 26 -10.68 -0.92 -1.52
CA VAL A 26 -12.08 -0.64 -1.84
C VAL A 26 -12.74 -0.06 -0.59
N VAL A 27 -13.21 1.18 -0.70
CA VAL A 27 -13.80 1.93 0.41
C VAL A 27 -15.29 2.17 0.15
N THR A 28 -16.05 2.33 1.23
CA THR A 28 -17.47 2.71 1.12
C THR A 28 -17.60 4.23 1.03
N ALA A 29 -18.70 4.72 0.45
CA ALA A 29 -18.99 6.16 0.42
C ALA A 29 -19.01 6.82 1.82
N ALA A 30 -19.30 6.06 2.87
CA ALA A 30 -19.25 6.53 4.25
C ALA A 30 -17.83 6.78 4.76
N TRP A 31 -16.82 6.14 4.16
CA TRP A 31 -15.41 6.27 4.53
C TRP A 31 -14.81 7.61 4.07
N HIS A 32 -15.31 8.17 2.96
CA HIS A 32 -14.80 9.40 2.34
C HIS A 32 -14.70 10.61 3.27
N TYR A 33 -15.79 10.92 3.97
CA TYR A 33 -15.95 12.25 4.57
C TYR A 33 -15.34 12.36 5.97
N GLY A 34 -14.95 11.25 6.59
CA GLY A 34 -14.40 11.26 7.95
C GLY A 34 -13.05 10.56 8.11
N LEU A 35 -12.77 9.54 7.30
CA LEU A 35 -11.66 8.62 7.59
C LEU A 35 -10.46 8.80 6.67
N LEU A 36 -10.65 9.31 5.44
CA LEU A 36 -9.54 9.60 4.53
C LEU A 36 -8.51 10.59 5.12
N PRO A 37 -8.90 11.76 5.66
CA PRO A 37 -7.93 12.67 6.26
C PRO A 37 -7.20 12.06 7.46
N GLN A 38 -7.90 11.23 8.25
CA GLN A 38 -7.30 10.53 9.38
C GLN A 38 -6.31 9.46 8.93
N ALA A 39 -6.64 8.68 7.89
CA ALA A 39 -5.74 7.69 7.30
C ALA A 39 -4.47 8.36 6.75
N ILE A 40 -4.61 9.47 6.02
CA ILE A 40 -3.47 10.25 5.53
C ILE A 40 -2.61 10.76 6.70
N ALA A 41 -3.23 11.33 7.74
CA ALA A 41 -2.51 11.83 8.91
C ALA A 41 -1.74 10.71 9.65
N ASN A 42 -2.37 9.54 9.80
CA ASN A 42 -1.74 8.36 10.40
C ASN A 42 -0.54 7.89 9.57
N LEU A 43 -0.68 7.82 8.24
CA LEU A 43 0.39 7.43 7.34
C LEU A 43 1.57 8.43 7.38
N LEU A 44 1.29 9.74 7.43
CA LEU A 44 2.31 10.79 7.52
C LEU A 44 3.14 10.74 8.81
N THR A 45 2.53 10.27 9.90
CA THR A 45 3.16 10.22 11.24
C THR A 45 3.78 8.86 11.56
N ALA A 46 3.49 7.84 10.76
CA ALA A 46 4.06 6.52 10.92
C ALA A 46 5.54 6.50 10.52
N GLU A 47 6.35 5.79 11.32
CA GLU A 47 7.73 5.48 10.95
C GLU A 47 7.78 4.26 10.01
N TRP A 48 8.50 4.39 8.90
CA TRP A 48 8.63 3.35 7.88
C TRP A 48 10.05 2.79 7.89
N LYS A 49 10.19 1.48 7.91
CA LYS A 49 11.50 0.83 7.96
C LYS A 49 12.16 0.77 6.58
N ILE A 50 11.37 0.44 5.58
CA ILE A 50 11.85 0.08 4.26
C ILE A 50 11.04 0.69 3.11
N ILE A 51 9.72 0.85 3.26
CA ILE A 51 8.91 1.44 2.18
C ILE A 51 9.12 2.96 2.07
N GLU A 52 8.95 3.47 0.87
CA GLU A 52 8.88 4.87 0.51
C GLU A 52 7.61 5.10 -0.32
N PHE A 53 7.06 6.32 -0.28
CA PHE A 53 5.86 6.68 -1.03
C PHE A 53 6.28 7.51 -2.24
N SER A 54 6.36 6.87 -3.41
CA SER A 54 6.91 7.47 -4.64
C SER A 54 6.13 8.68 -5.13
N GLN A 55 4.84 8.77 -4.80
CA GLN A 55 3.99 9.91 -5.14
C GLN A 55 3.77 10.87 -3.96
N GLY A 56 4.38 10.64 -2.79
CA GLY A 56 4.08 11.39 -1.56
C GLY A 56 2.74 10.95 -0.93
N ILE A 57 2.68 10.93 0.40
CA ILE A 57 1.50 10.50 1.15
C ILE A 57 0.35 11.52 1.00
N GLU A 58 0.70 12.80 0.83
CA GLU A 58 -0.22 13.91 0.64
C GLU A 58 -1.01 13.84 -0.68
N ASN A 59 -0.53 13.07 -1.66
CA ASN A 59 -1.19 12.90 -2.96
C ASN A 59 -2.08 11.66 -3.02
N ILE A 60 -2.19 10.91 -1.92
CA ILE A 60 -3.11 9.78 -1.80
C ILE A 60 -4.54 10.31 -1.88
N ASN A 61 -5.25 9.86 -2.91
CA ASN A 61 -6.62 10.24 -3.19
C ASN A 61 -7.42 9.01 -3.64
N LEU A 62 -8.73 9.19 -3.63
CA LEU A 62 -9.64 8.22 -4.22
C LEU A 62 -9.63 8.37 -5.74
N ASN A 63 -9.97 7.29 -6.45
CA ASN A 63 -10.22 7.33 -7.88
C ASN A 63 -11.44 8.21 -8.23
N ASP A 64 -11.67 8.45 -9.53
CA ASP A 64 -12.77 9.30 -10.00
C ASP A 64 -14.17 8.83 -9.57
N SER A 65 -14.35 7.51 -9.36
CA SER A 65 -15.62 6.98 -8.84
C SER A 65 -15.77 7.18 -7.33
N GLY A 66 -14.69 7.46 -6.62
CA GLY A 66 -14.69 7.55 -5.17
C GLY A 66 -15.00 6.19 -4.53
N GLU A 67 -14.36 5.13 -5.01
CA GLU A 67 -14.58 3.78 -4.47
C GLU A 67 -13.27 3.10 -4.13
N VAL A 68 -12.16 3.58 -4.68
CA VAL A 68 -10.85 2.97 -4.52
C VAL A 68 -9.84 4.01 -4.08
N LEU A 69 -9.25 3.79 -2.91
CA LEU A 69 -8.04 4.49 -2.49
C LEU A 69 -6.84 3.74 -3.02
N THR A 70 -5.91 4.44 -3.67
CA THR A 70 -4.66 3.84 -4.15
C THR A 70 -3.47 4.41 -3.41
N VAL A 71 -2.66 3.54 -2.82
CA VAL A 71 -1.42 3.90 -2.14
C VAL A 71 -0.24 3.31 -2.91
N ALA A 72 0.56 4.17 -3.53
CA ALA A 72 1.78 3.77 -4.22
C ALA A 72 2.94 3.66 -3.22
N ILE A 73 3.57 2.49 -3.19
CA ILE A 73 4.75 2.23 -2.36
C ILE A 73 5.91 1.73 -3.22
N GLU A 74 7.12 2.01 -2.75
CA GLU A 74 8.37 1.61 -3.36
C GLU A 74 9.36 1.13 -2.29
N VAL A 75 10.14 0.11 -2.60
CA VAL A 75 11.38 -0.18 -1.89
C VAL A 75 12.56 0.03 -2.85
N THR A 76 13.38 1.04 -2.54
CA THR A 76 14.55 1.38 -3.34
C THR A 76 15.60 0.28 -3.31
N GLU A 77 16.41 0.19 -4.38
CA GLU A 77 17.45 -0.85 -4.53
C GLU A 77 18.36 -1.00 -3.31
N ASN A 78 18.84 0.13 -2.76
CA ASN A 78 19.68 0.12 -1.56
C ASN A 78 18.99 -0.53 -0.37
N ARG A 79 17.70 -0.26 -0.17
CA ARG A 79 16.92 -0.86 0.92
C ARG A 79 16.63 -2.34 0.68
N ARG A 80 16.39 -2.76 -0.57
CA ARG A 80 16.19 -4.17 -0.96
C ARG A 80 17.39 -5.06 -0.63
N GLN A 81 18.60 -4.52 -0.73
CA GLN A 81 19.84 -5.26 -0.48
C GLN A 81 20.16 -5.45 1.02
N ARG A 82 19.37 -4.87 1.93
CA ARG A 82 19.59 -5.02 3.38
C ARG A 82 19.13 -6.38 3.87
N SER A 83 19.82 -6.90 4.88
CA SER A 83 19.36 -8.10 5.60
C SER A 83 18.01 -7.82 6.25
N GLY A 84 17.04 -8.73 6.09
CA GLY A 84 15.69 -8.57 6.63
C GLY A 84 14.74 -7.71 5.79
N ALA A 85 15.14 -7.35 4.56
CA ALA A 85 14.38 -6.43 3.71
C ALA A 85 12.94 -6.90 3.44
N ARG A 86 12.76 -8.21 3.29
CA ARG A 86 11.46 -8.83 3.03
C ARG A 86 10.54 -8.72 4.24
N GLU A 87 11.05 -9.04 5.43
CA GLU A 87 10.31 -8.98 6.69
C GLU A 87 9.95 -7.54 7.04
N ASP A 88 10.86 -6.60 6.80
CA ASP A 88 10.58 -5.18 6.99
C ASP A 88 9.56 -4.67 5.98
N TYR A 89 9.58 -5.16 4.74
CA TYR A 89 8.59 -4.81 3.71
C TYR A 89 7.22 -5.33 4.09
N GLU A 90 7.11 -6.59 4.52
CA GLU A 90 5.87 -7.18 5.02
C GLU A 90 5.32 -6.41 6.22
N SER A 91 6.18 -6.11 7.20
CA SER A 91 5.84 -5.30 8.37
C SER A 91 5.29 -3.92 7.96
N ASP A 92 5.95 -3.23 7.04
CA ASP A 92 5.54 -1.91 6.58
C ASP A 92 4.24 -1.96 5.77
N VAL A 93 4.04 -2.96 4.90
CA VAL A 93 2.78 -3.14 4.15
C VAL A 93 1.61 -3.37 5.11
N TRP A 94 1.77 -4.25 6.11
CA TRP A 94 0.74 -4.43 7.14
C TRP A 94 0.44 -3.16 7.91
N LYS A 95 1.46 -2.32 8.13
CA LYS A 95 1.30 -1.01 8.76
C LYS A 95 0.54 -0.04 7.86
N VAL A 96 0.77 -0.02 6.55
CA VAL A 96 -0.06 0.77 5.61
C VAL A 96 -1.52 0.34 5.72
N ILE A 97 -1.77 -0.98 5.64
CA ILE A 97 -3.11 -1.55 5.74
C ILE A 97 -3.77 -1.14 7.06
N GLY A 98 -3.08 -1.28 8.20
CA GLY A 98 -3.61 -0.93 9.51
C GLY A 98 -3.90 0.57 9.70
N ASN A 99 -3.20 1.46 8.99
CA ASN A 99 -3.45 2.91 9.07
C ASN A 99 -4.58 3.37 8.13
N VAL A 100 -4.79 2.66 7.02
CA VAL A 100 -5.89 2.92 6.07
C VAL A 100 -7.19 2.27 6.53
N MET A 101 -7.11 1.09 7.11
CA MET A 101 -8.26 0.32 7.55
C MET A 101 -8.72 0.78 8.94
N SER A 102 -10.00 1.13 9.05
CA SER A 102 -10.73 1.21 10.31
C SER A 102 -11.82 0.11 10.33
N ASP A 103 -12.62 0.02 11.41
CA ASP A 103 -13.71 -0.97 11.52
C ASP A 103 -14.54 -1.09 10.22
N GLY A 104 -14.52 -2.30 9.62
CA GLY A 104 -15.22 -2.62 8.37
C GLY A 104 -14.26 -3.01 7.23
N LEU A 105 -13.98 -4.32 7.10
CA LEU A 105 -13.18 -4.88 6.00
C LEU A 105 -13.85 -4.65 4.63
N GLY A 106 -13.15 -3.97 3.73
CA GLY A 106 -13.34 -4.04 2.28
C GLY A 106 -12.30 -4.96 1.62
N ASP A 107 -12.39 -5.16 0.30
CA ASP A 107 -11.40 -5.91 -0.47
C ASP A 107 -10.11 -5.08 -0.67
N ILE A 108 -8.95 -5.73 -0.54
CA ILE A 108 -7.64 -5.16 -0.85
C ILE A 108 -7.03 -5.96 -2.00
N TYR A 109 -6.52 -5.28 -3.02
CA TYR A 109 -5.76 -5.92 -4.09
C TYR A 109 -4.49 -5.13 -4.43
N TYR A 110 -3.52 -5.83 -4.98
CA TYR A 110 -2.18 -5.32 -5.26
C TYR A 110 -1.92 -5.31 -6.76
N GLU A 111 -1.30 -4.24 -7.25
CA GLU A 111 -0.77 -4.15 -8.61
C GLU A 111 0.74 -3.97 -8.52
N ALA A 112 1.51 -4.92 -9.08
CA ALA A 112 2.94 -4.74 -9.27
C ALA A 112 3.17 -3.75 -10.41
N VAL A 113 3.96 -2.72 -10.18
CA VAL A 113 4.22 -1.67 -11.16
C VAL A 113 5.66 -1.78 -11.62
N ASP A 114 5.88 -2.33 -12.80
CA ASP A 114 7.16 -2.18 -13.48
C ASP A 114 7.11 -0.84 -14.22
N TRP A 115 7.90 0.14 -13.78
CA TRP A 115 7.97 1.44 -14.46
C TRP A 115 8.85 1.27 -15.69
N GLN A 116 8.36 0.53 -16.67
CA GLN A 116 8.74 0.76 -18.06
C GLN A 116 7.87 1.91 -18.60
N GLU A 117 8.19 3.13 -18.15
CA GLU A 117 7.87 4.38 -18.84
C GLU A 117 9.14 5.22 -18.96
#